data_AF-A0A0B2WHK4-F1
#
_entry.id   AF-A0A0B2WHK4-F1
#
_cell.length_a   1.000
_cell.length_b   1.000
_cell.length_c   1.000
_cell.angle_alpha   90.00
_cell.angle_beta   90.00
_cell.angle_gamma   90.00
#
_symmetry.space_group_name_H-M   'P 1'
#
loop_
_entity.id
_entity.type
_entity.pdbx_description
1 polymer ?
#
loop_
_entity_poly.entity_id
_entity_poly.type
_entity_poly.pdbx_seq_one_letter_code
_entity_poly.pdbx_strand_id
1 'polypeptide(L)'
;MSFIGERREGSVQEHFDFHRDPYRRGYAQPDGPSLQVSDKQQDVQYPSREQTFKISNELQAHILKLYAAIGQRLRHPNRIALETIYKLYRQLPEPRMLYLTWQWRSRLLKVMGTPPKRDMESMLRYFALVADVKNAGLTLRRTQWNFALAFATKYASRPTGQEMESALRLWREMEKKANVMGNDVTFNILFDVAAKAGNFALADMIYKEMESRGIEFNRYHHVSLIHYFGLRLDSGGVRAAYKETVDSGEMIDSTVLNCVISGLLRCGEEAAAEETYEQMKKSHNLATNMPQRDYMMNKVVTRVLMMFSKVGKQHPQLKESLQTNIRLAPDQHTYKLLIQHYAIRVGNLAKVAQYLDEMKRFNISVHPTIFLALFKGFYLHGGFPNSDWSEQRLTAVLTSLYQAKTVQEEAFRIEQWLVIWALRATKKCSSNEAVLETFGTLAQCWDIKGERQQFLHAIVENILQDKDNKSML
;
A
#
# COMPACT_ATOMS: atom_id res chain seq x y z
N MET A 1 -0.38 -23.13 -16.24
CA MET A 1 -1.24 -22.35 -17.16
C MET A 1 -0.83 -20.89 -17.07
N SER A 2 -0.41 -20.28 -18.18
CA SER A 2 -0.16 -18.83 -18.26
C SER A 2 -1.50 -18.10 -18.38
N PHE A 3 -1.70 -17.05 -17.58
CA PHE A 3 -2.92 -16.22 -17.65
C PHE A 3 -2.74 -14.96 -18.53
N ILE A 4 -1.71 -14.93 -19.37
CA ILE A 4 -1.43 -13.85 -20.32
C ILE A 4 -1.03 -14.48 -21.66
N GLY A 5 -1.52 -13.91 -22.77
CA GLY A 5 -1.17 -14.36 -24.12
C GLY A 5 0.34 -14.35 -24.38
N GLU A 6 0.86 -15.45 -24.92
CA GLU A 6 2.28 -15.65 -25.19
C GLU A 6 2.70 -14.87 -26.45
N ARG A 7 3.16 -13.62 -26.28
CA ARG A 7 4.03 -12.97 -27.27
C ARG A 7 5.48 -13.33 -26.93
N ARG A 8 6.33 -13.53 -27.96
CA ARG A 8 7.77 -13.73 -27.76
C ARG A 8 8.38 -12.44 -27.21
N GLU A 9 8.41 -12.32 -25.90
CA GLU A 9 8.97 -11.19 -25.18
C GLU A 9 10.27 -11.59 -24.49
N GLY A 10 11.18 -10.62 -24.36
CA GLY A 10 12.51 -10.83 -23.80
C GLY A 10 12.50 -11.15 -22.31
N SER A 11 13.63 -11.59 -21.78
CA SER A 11 13.78 -11.81 -20.33
C SER A 11 13.73 -10.48 -19.55
N VAL A 12 13.39 -10.52 -18.26
CA VAL A 12 13.42 -9.33 -17.39
C VAL A 12 14.79 -8.65 -17.43
N GLN A 13 15.86 -9.45 -17.47
CA GLN A 13 17.22 -8.96 -17.58
C GLN A 13 17.48 -8.21 -18.89
N GLU A 14 16.97 -8.72 -20.03
CA GLU A 14 17.06 -8.01 -21.32
C GLU A 14 16.33 -6.66 -21.28
N HIS A 15 15.20 -6.57 -20.60
CA HIS A 15 14.50 -5.29 -20.41
C HIS A 15 15.30 -4.33 -19.51
N PHE A 16 15.90 -4.80 -18.42
CA PHE A 16 16.82 -3.99 -17.61
C PHE A 16 18.05 -3.51 -18.39
N ASP A 17 18.58 -4.35 -19.28
CA ASP A 17 19.78 -4.06 -20.05
C ASP A 17 19.49 -3.18 -21.28
N PHE A 18 18.32 -3.31 -21.91
CA PHE A 18 17.83 -2.40 -22.97
C PHE A 18 17.80 -0.94 -22.49
N HIS A 19 17.48 -0.72 -21.22
CA HIS A 19 17.42 0.62 -20.63
C HIS A 19 18.77 1.17 -20.17
N ARG A 20 19.88 0.43 -20.34
CA ARG A 20 21.12 0.66 -19.58
C ARG A 20 22.29 1.34 -20.29
N ASP A 21 22.30 1.61 -21.59
CA ASP A 21 23.51 2.18 -22.23
C ASP A 21 23.19 3.31 -23.22
N PRO A 22 23.95 4.44 -23.24
CA PRO A 22 25.39 4.52 -23.08
C PRO A 22 25.91 5.52 -22.03
N TYR A 23 26.95 5.13 -21.29
CA TYR A 23 27.79 5.96 -20.39
C TYR A 23 27.30 6.21 -18.95
N ARG A 24 27.66 5.32 -18.01
CA ARG A 24 28.27 5.74 -16.73
C ARG A 24 29.00 4.62 -16.00
N ARG A 25 30.20 5.00 -15.55
CA ARG A 25 31.24 4.20 -14.86
C ARG A 25 30.82 3.84 -13.44
N GLY A 26 31.13 2.61 -13.03
CA GLY A 26 30.96 2.13 -11.66
C GLY A 26 31.83 2.91 -10.67
N TYR A 27 31.24 3.25 -9.53
CA TYR A 27 31.97 3.77 -8.37
C TYR A 27 32.12 2.64 -7.35
N ALA A 28 33.35 2.46 -6.86
CA ALA A 28 33.61 1.66 -5.67
C ALA A 28 32.92 2.30 -4.46
N GLN A 29 32.32 1.46 -3.59
CA GLN A 29 31.75 1.91 -2.33
C GLN A 29 32.87 2.44 -1.41
N PRO A 30 32.69 3.59 -0.73
CA PRO A 30 33.66 4.06 0.24
C PRO A 30 33.58 3.21 1.52
N ASP A 31 34.76 2.76 1.98
CA ASP A 31 34.97 2.08 3.25
C ASP A 31 34.43 2.95 4.40
N GLY A 32 33.39 2.44 5.06
CA GLY A 32 32.84 3.07 6.25
C GLY A 32 33.66 2.68 7.49
N PRO A 33 33.67 3.51 8.55
CA PRO A 33 34.39 3.20 9.78
C PRO A 33 33.86 1.90 10.40
N SER A 34 34.77 1.01 10.76
CA SER A 34 34.49 -0.28 11.38
C SER A 34 34.09 -0.11 12.85
N LEU A 35 32.83 0.27 13.10
CA LEU A 35 32.22 0.16 14.42
C LEU A 35 31.63 -1.25 14.57
N GLN A 36 32.36 -2.15 15.21
CA GLN A 36 31.84 -3.46 15.58
C GLN A 36 30.82 -3.31 16.71
N VAL A 37 29.56 -3.61 16.41
CA VAL A 37 28.55 -3.89 17.43
C VAL A 37 28.90 -5.24 18.05
N SER A 38 28.98 -5.29 19.38
CA SER A 38 29.21 -6.55 20.09
C SER A 38 28.00 -7.49 19.93
N ASP A 39 28.23 -8.64 19.30
CA ASP A 39 27.25 -9.73 19.17
C ASP A 39 27.18 -10.63 20.42
N LYS A 40 27.86 -10.25 21.50
CA LYS A 40 27.82 -11.03 22.75
C LYS A 40 26.40 -11.05 23.30
N GLN A 41 25.92 -12.25 23.65
CA GLN A 41 24.58 -12.46 24.18
C GLN A 41 24.26 -11.57 25.39
N GLN A 42 25.27 -11.25 26.21
CA GLN A 42 25.15 -10.38 27.39
C GLN A 42 24.86 -8.92 27.01
N ASP A 43 25.49 -8.40 25.95
CA ASP A 43 25.30 -7.03 25.47
C ASP A 43 23.94 -6.84 24.78
N VAL A 44 23.44 -7.89 24.12
CA VAL A 44 22.09 -7.93 23.53
C VAL A 44 21.00 -8.03 24.60
N GLN A 45 21.26 -8.76 25.69
CA GLN A 45 20.30 -8.97 26.78
C GLN A 45 20.27 -7.82 27.80
N TYR A 46 21.26 -6.91 27.75
CA TYR A 46 21.36 -5.77 28.65
C TYR A 46 20.20 -4.78 28.47
N PRO A 47 19.56 -4.30 29.55
CA PRO A 47 19.78 -4.67 30.95
C PRO A 47 19.07 -5.98 31.35
N SER A 48 19.71 -6.77 32.22
CA SER A 48 19.16 -8.01 32.76
C SER A 48 18.01 -7.74 33.74
N ARG A 49 17.20 -8.78 34.06
CA ARG A 49 16.08 -8.64 35.01
C ARG A 49 16.54 -8.03 36.34
N GLU A 50 17.64 -8.52 36.88
CA GLU A 50 18.26 -8.06 38.14
C GLU A 50 18.75 -6.61 38.08
N GLN A 51 19.26 -6.17 36.93
CA GLN A 51 19.70 -4.79 36.71
C GLN A 51 18.53 -3.81 36.58
N THR A 52 17.36 -4.30 36.14
CA THR A 52 16.12 -3.52 36.17
C THR A 52 15.44 -3.47 37.54
N PHE A 53 15.89 -4.19 38.58
CA PHE A 53 15.19 -4.28 39.88
C PHE A 53 15.44 -3.12 40.85
N LYS A 54 16.31 -2.14 40.55
CA LYS A 54 16.45 -0.90 41.35
C LYS A 54 15.37 0.14 41.01
N ILE A 55 14.10 -0.29 41.02
CA ILE A 55 12.95 0.50 40.58
C ILE A 55 11.99 0.71 41.76
N SER A 56 11.43 1.91 41.92
CA SER A 56 10.40 2.17 42.95
C SER A 56 9.14 1.32 42.72
N ASN A 57 8.45 0.94 43.79
CA ASN A 57 7.23 0.12 43.72
C ASN A 57 6.17 0.72 42.76
N GLU A 58 6.06 2.04 42.72
CA GLU A 58 5.17 2.75 41.80
C GLU A 58 5.56 2.56 40.33
N LEU A 59 6.84 2.72 39.99
CA LEU A 59 7.33 2.55 38.63
C LEU A 59 7.23 1.09 38.17
N GLN A 60 7.42 0.13 39.08
CA GLN A 60 7.18 -1.30 38.80
C GLN A 60 5.71 -1.57 38.43
N ALA A 61 4.76 -0.94 39.13
CA ALA A 61 3.33 -1.06 38.80
C ALA A 61 3.02 -0.49 37.39
N HIS A 62 3.65 0.62 37.00
CA HIS A 62 3.51 1.19 35.65
C HIS A 62 4.08 0.26 34.57
N ILE A 63 5.25 -0.33 34.80
CA ILE A 63 5.88 -1.30 33.89
C ILE A 63 5.00 -2.54 33.70
N LEU A 64 4.41 -3.07 34.79
CA LEU A 64 3.50 -4.22 34.71
C LEU A 64 2.24 -3.91 33.90
N LYS A 65 1.65 -2.71 34.06
CA LYS A 65 0.53 -2.25 33.23
C LYS A 65 0.91 -2.19 31.74
N LEU A 66 2.10 -1.67 31.43
CA LEU A 66 2.63 -1.63 30.07
C LEU A 66 2.81 -3.05 29.49
N TYR A 67 3.39 -3.97 30.26
CA TYR A 67 3.58 -5.38 29.85
C TYR A 67 2.25 -6.09 29.60
N ALA A 68 1.26 -5.89 30.46
CA ALA A 68 -0.09 -6.42 30.27
C ALA A 68 -0.71 -5.90 28.96
N ALA A 69 -0.61 -4.59 28.69
CA ALA A 69 -1.15 -3.98 27.48
C ALA A 69 -0.46 -4.51 26.20
N ILE A 70 0.87 -4.61 26.21
CA ILE A 70 1.63 -5.20 25.09
C ILE A 70 1.24 -6.67 24.88
N GLY A 71 1.16 -7.45 25.96
CA GLY A 71 0.82 -8.87 25.91
C GLY A 71 -0.59 -9.12 25.38
N GLN A 72 -1.58 -8.35 25.84
CA GLN A 72 -2.95 -8.45 25.35
C GLN A 72 -3.06 -8.09 23.86
N ARG A 73 -2.36 -7.04 23.40
CA ARG A 73 -2.37 -6.66 21.98
C ARG A 73 -1.68 -7.69 21.08
N LEU A 74 -0.61 -8.34 21.55
CA LEU A 74 0.04 -9.42 20.80
C LEU A 74 -0.89 -10.61 20.57
N ARG A 75 -1.79 -10.90 21.52
CA ARG A 75 -2.81 -11.95 21.39
C ARG A 75 -4.03 -11.47 20.58
N HIS A 76 -4.46 -10.23 20.82
CA HIS A 76 -5.64 -9.62 20.21
C HIS A 76 -5.31 -8.22 19.66
N PRO A 77 -4.88 -8.11 18.38
CA PRO A 77 -4.39 -6.86 17.80
C PRO A 77 -5.34 -5.66 17.87
N ASN A 78 -6.65 -5.91 17.92
CA ASN A 78 -7.68 -4.87 17.88
C ASN A 78 -8.23 -4.47 19.25
N ARG A 79 -7.88 -5.17 20.34
CA ARG A 79 -8.47 -4.90 21.67
C ARG A 79 -7.94 -3.65 22.35
N ILE A 80 -6.67 -3.32 22.15
CA ILE A 80 -6.00 -2.18 22.82
C ILE A 80 -5.47 -1.24 21.77
N ALA A 81 -5.82 0.04 21.84
CA ALA A 81 -5.29 1.06 20.93
C ALA A 81 -3.78 1.26 21.13
N LEU A 82 -3.04 1.50 20.03
CA LEU A 82 -1.59 1.80 20.10
C LEU A 82 -1.29 3.05 20.92
N GLU A 83 -2.22 4.01 20.93
CA GLU A 83 -2.13 5.23 21.73
C GLU A 83 -2.04 4.92 23.22
N THR A 84 -2.85 3.98 23.71
CA THR A 84 -2.83 3.57 25.13
C THR A 84 -1.47 3.01 25.51
N ILE A 85 -0.88 2.17 24.66
CA ILE A 85 0.46 1.59 24.90
C ILE A 85 1.52 2.69 24.89
N TYR A 86 1.44 3.64 23.94
CA TYR A 86 2.38 4.75 23.86
C TYR A 86 2.27 5.70 25.07
N LYS A 87 1.05 5.98 25.55
CA LYS A 87 0.81 6.76 26.77
C LYS A 87 1.42 6.09 28.00
N LEU A 88 1.21 4.79 28.18
CA LEU A 88 1.83 4.01 29.26
C LEU A 88 3.36 4.00 29.16
N TYR A 89 3.90 3.92 27.94
CA TYR A 89 5.35 4.00 27.73
C TYR A 89 5.92 5.39 28.10
N ARG A 90 5.21 6.48 27.77
CA ARG A 90 5.65 7.85 28.11
C ARG A 90 5.65 8.17 29.61
N GLN A 91 4.95 7.39 30.42
CA GLN A 91 4.97 7.51 31.89
C GLN A 91 6.28 7.02 32.51
N LEU A 92 7.14 6.33 31.75
CA LEU A 92 8.46 5.92 32.21
C LEU A 92 9.42 7.12 32.22
N PRO A 93 10.30 7.25 33.23
CA PRO A 93 11.38 8.23 33.26
C PRO A 93 12.40 8.03 32.13
N GLU A 94 13.12 9.08 31.74
CA GLU A 94 14.22 8.98 30.79
C GLU A 94 15.50 8.52 31.49
N PRO A 95 16.31 7.60 30.91
CA PRO A 95 16.14 6.92 29.62
C PRO A 95 15.17 5.71 29.66
N ARG A 96 14.02 5.83 28.99
CA ARG A 96 12.88 4.90 29.12
C ARG A 96 13.20 3.45 28.78
N MET A 97 14.01 3.25 27.74
CA MET A 97 14.32 1.92 27.21
C MET A 97 15.16 1.07 28.18
N LEU A 98 15.85 1.68 29.14
CA LEU A 98 16.65 0.95 30.13
C LEU A 98 15.80 0.31 31.23
N TYR A 99 14.57 0.78 31.45
CA TYR A 99 13.63 0.15 32.39
C TYR A 99 12.96 -1.11 31.84
N LEU A 100 13.15 -1.40 30.54
CA LEU A 100 12.52 -2.51 29.86
C LEU A 100 13.55 -3.59 29.53
N THR A 101 13.28 -4.82 29.97
CA THR A 101 14.08 -5.97 29.55
C THR A 101 14.06 -6.13 28.03
N TRP A 102 15.07 -6.77 27.46
CA TRP A 102 15.18 -6.93 25.99
C TRP A 102 13.94 -7.58 25.36
N GLN A 103 13.33 -8.56 26.04
CA GLN A 103 12.14 -9.28 25.55
C GLN A 103 10.97 -8.32 25.36
N TRP A 104 10.75 -7.45 26.35
CA TRP A 104 9.67 -6.49 26.34
C TRP A 104 9.95 -5.30 25.42
N ARG A 105 11.20 -4.84 25.29
CA ARG A 105 11.60 -3.88 24.24
C ARG A 105 11.31 -4.42 22.84
N SER A 106 11.71 -5.66 22.57
CA SER A 106 11.47 -6.29 21.27
C SER A 106 9.97 -6.43 20.97
N ARG A 107 9.18 -6.83 21.98
CA ARG A 107 7.72 -6.91 21.87
C ARG A 107 7.07 -5.54 21.67
N LEU A 108 7.50 -4.51 22.40
CA LEU A 108 7.02 -3.13 22.25
C LEU A 108 7.27 -2.63 20.82
N LEU A 109 8.51 -2.71 20.34
CA LEU A 109 8.88 -2.30 18.98
C LEU A 109 8.14 -3.12 17.92
N LYS A 110 7.87 -4.41 18.16
CA LYS A 110 7.05 -5.23 17.24
C LYS A 110 5.61 -4.73 17.17
N VAL A 111 4.98 -4.47 18.32
CA VAL A 111 3.59 -4.02 18.40
C VAL A 111 3.41 -2.64 17.77
N MET A 112 4.30 -1.70 18.10
CA MET A 112 4.31 -0.35 17.53
C MET A 112 4.76 -0.35 16.06
N GLY A 113 5.56 -1.33 15.66
CA GLY A 113 6.04 -1.56 14.28
C GLY A 113 4.99 -2.09 13.30
N THR A 114 3.90 -2.68 13.81
CA THR A 114 2.86 -3.32 12.98
C THR A 114 1.47 -2.75 13.26
N PRO A 115 1.23 -1.45 13.01
CA PRO A 115 -0.10 -0.88 13.11
C PRO A 115 -1.02 -1.43 11.98
N PRO A 116 -2.36 -1.39 12.17
CA PRO A 116 -3.30 -1.79 11.12
C PRO A 116 -3.21 -0.88 9.88
N LYS A 117 -3.00 0.43 10.09
CA LYS A 117 -2.69 1.43 9.07
C LYS A 117 -1.41 2.16 9.45
N ARG A 118 -0.51 2.40 8.50
CA ARG A 118 0.71 3.18 8.72
C ARG A 118 0.41 4.64 8.42
N ASP A 119 -0.11 5.35 9.41
CA ASP A 119 -0.35 6.79 9.34
C ASP A 119 0.84 7.58 9.91
N MET A 120 0.82 8.90 9.70
CA MET A 120 1.84 9.82 10.22
C MET A 120 1.96 9.71 11.74
N GLU A 121 0.85 9.53 12.46
CA GLU A 121 0.88 9.40 13.91
C GLU A 121 1.58 8.12 14.38
N SER A 122 1.28 6.96 13.78
CA SER A 122 1.99 5.71 14.09
C SER A 122 3.46 5.79 13.72
N MET A 123 3.81 6.48 12.62
CA MET A 123 5.19 6.76 12.23
C MET A 123 5.93 7.55 13.30
N LEU A 124 5.38 8.70 13.73
CA LEU A 124 5.99 9.57 14.73
C LEU A 124 6.21 8.83 16.05
N ARG A 125 5.20 8.06 16.50
CA ARG A 125 5.32 7.21 17.71
C ARG A 125 6.44 6.19 17.55
N TYR A 126 6.55 5.53 16.39
CA TYR A 126 7.61 4.54 16.17
C TYR A 126 9.00 5.16 16.14
N PHE A 127 9.18 6.29 15.46
CA PHE A 127 10.47 6.99 15.42
C PHE A 127 10.89 7.55 16.78
N ALA A 128 9.94 7.98 17.62
CA ALA A 128 10.23 8.34 19.01
C ALA A 128 10.80 7.15 19.80
N LEU A 129 10.22 5.95 19.63
CA LEU A 129 10.77 4.74 20.25
C LEU A 129 12.17 4.40 19.70
N VAL A 130 12.41 4.54 18.39
CA VAL A 130 13.73 4.31 17.79
C VAL A 130 14.76 5.31 18.34
N ALA A 131 14.38 6.58 18.50
CA ALA A 131 15.24 7.59 19.09
C ALA A 131 15.58 7.24 20.54
N ASP A 132 14.60 6.82 21.35
CA ASP A 132 14.84 6.40 22.74
C ASP A 132 15.77 5.18 22.83
N VAL A 133 15.69 4.24 21.89
CA VAL A 133 16.62 3.09 21.81
C VAL A 133 18.04 3.58 21.54
N LYS A 134 18.21 4.46 20.55
CA LYS A 134 19.53 5.02 20.19
C LYS A 134 20.12 5.88 21.31
N ASN A 135 19.31 6.74 21.93
CA ASN A 135 19.72 7.60 23.05
C ASN A 135 20.13 6.80 24.28
N ALA A 136 19.54 5.62 24.48
CA ALA A 136 19.94 4.68 25.53
C ALA A 136 21.19 3.85 25.18
N GLY A 137 21.85 4.11 24.04
CA GLY A 137 23.03 3.36 23.59
C GLY A 137 22.72 1.93 23.14
N LEU A 138 21.46 1.63 22.85
CA LEU A 138 21.00 0.29 22.49
C LEU A 138 20.94 0.11 20.96
N THR A 139 21.09 -1.13 20.51
CA THR A 139 21.09 -1.47 19.09
C THR A 139 19.72 -1.94 18.61
N LEU A 140 19.40 -1.60 17.35
CA LEU A 140 18.21 -2.06 16.68
C LEU A 140 18.50 -3.34 15.88
N ARG A 141 17.60 -4.32 15.97
CA ARG A 141 17.62 -5.52 15.13
C ARG A 141 17.18 -5.20 13.70
N ARG A 142 17.59 -6.05 12.75
CA ARG A 142 17.18 -5.97 11.32
C ARG A 142 15.67 -5.78 11.15
N THR A 143 14.85 -6.52 11.90
CA THR A 143 13.38 -6.38 11.82
C THR A 143 12.86 -5.02 12.27
N GLN A 144 13.51 -4.39 13.25
CA GLN A 144 13.14 -3.07 13.77
C GLN A 144 13.58 -1.97 12.79
N TRP A 145 14.76 -2.12 12.18
CA TRP A 145 15.18 -1.28 11.06
C TRP A 145 14.21 -1.37 9.88
N ASN A 146 13.77 -2.58 9.53
CA ASN A 146 12.78 -2.76 8.46
C ASN A 146 11.42 -2.10 8.78
N PHE A 147 11.00 -2.07 10.05
CA PHE A 147 9.82 -1.28 10.44
C PHE A 147 10.07 0.22 10.27
N ALA A 148 11.23 0.74 10.69
CA ALA A 148 11.59 2.14 10.50
C ALA A 148 11.60 2.54 9.01
N LEU A 149 12.22 1.71 8.16
CA LEU A 149 12.22 1.88 6.70
C LEU A 149 10.80 1.86 6.12
N ALA A 150 9.96 0.92 6.55
CA ALA A 150 8.57 0.84 6.10
C ALA A 150 7.76 2.07 6.53
N PHE A 151 8.03 2.63 7.71
CA PHE A 151 7.39 3.86 8.17
C PHE A 151 7.86 5.09 7.42
N ALA A 152 9.16 5.21 7.12
CA ALA A 152 9.70 6.31 6.32
C ALA A 152 9.12 6.38 4.90
N THR A 153 8.65 5.25 4.37
CA THR A 153 8.21 5.14 2.97
C THR A 153 6.69 5.06 2.79
N LYS A 154 5.94 4.51 3.75
CA LYS A 154 4.52 4.14 3.56
C LYS A 154 3.52 4.98 4.37
N TYR A 155 3.94 6.06 5.01
CA TYR A 155 3.02 6.96 5.73
C TYR A 155 2.24 7.89 4.77
N ALA A 156 2.82 8.19 3.61
CA ALA A 156 2.19 8.97 2.55
C ALA A 156 1.47 8.08 1.53
N SER A 157 0.39 8.59 0.94
CA SER A 157 -0.40 7.87 -0.09
C SER A 157 0.38 7.63 -1.39
N ARG A 158 1.26 8.57 -1.76
CA ARG A 158 2.24 8.45 -2.85
C ARG A 158 3.61 8.84 -2.29
N PRO A 159 4.60 7.93 -2.28
CA PRO A 159 5.95 8.30 -1.87
C PRO A 159 6.56 9.25 -2.90
N THR A 160 7.17 10.32 -2.42
CA THR A 160 7.91 11.30 -3.21
C THR A 160 9.41 11.05 -3.10
N GLY A 161 10.21 11.90 -3.75
CA GLY A 161 11.67 11.88 -3.59
C GLY A 161 12.12 12.02 -2.12
N GLN A 162 11.34 12.72 -1.28
CA GLN A 162 11.68 12.91 0.13
C GLN A 162 11.59 11.61 0.95
N GLU A 163 10.53 10.83 0.75
CA GLU A 163 10.39 9.50 1.38
C GLU A 163 11.50 8.55 0.93
N MET A 164 11.84 8.58 -0.37
CA MET A 164 12.93 7.80 -0.94
C MET A 164 14.28 8.17 -0.31
N GLU A 165 14.63 9.45 -0.23
CA GLU A 165 15.86 9.91 0.42
C GLU A 165 15.94 9.54 1.90
N SER A 166 14.81 9.64 2.61
CA SER A 166 14.71 9.26 4.02
C SER A 166 14.95 7.77 4.21
N ALA A 167 14.40 6.94 3.32
CA ALA A 167 14.65 5.50 3.32
C ALA A 167 16.13 5.16 3.03
N LEU A 168 16.75 5.82 2.05
CA LEU A 168 18.18 5.64 1.75
C LEU A 168 19.08 6.07 2.91
N ARG A 169 18.73 7.17 3.61
CA ARG A 169 19.45 7.62 4.81
C ARG A 169 19.37 6.58 5.93
N LEU A 170 18.19 6.03 6.19
CA LEU A 170 17.99 4.98 7.19
C LEU A 170 18.72 3.68 6.81
N TRP A 171 18.72 3.31 5.53
CA TRP A 171 19.46 2.13 5.06
C TRP A 171 20.97 2.30 5.21
N ARG A 172 21.52 3.47 4.84
CA ARG A 172 22.94 3.79 5.09
C ARG A 172 23.29 3.76 6.57
N GLU A 173 22.41 4.27 7.43
CA GLU A 173 22.62 4.20 8.88
C GLU A 173 22.62 2.75 9.39
N MET A 174 21.65 1.95 8.93
CA MET A 174 21.51 0.54 9.26
C MET A 174 22.77 -0.27 8.88
N GLU A 175 23.26 -0.13 7.65
CA GLU A 175 24.42 -0.90 7.19
C GLU A 175 25.75 -0.31 7.65
N LYS A 176 25.97 1.01 7.51
CA LYS A 176 27.30 1.62 7.78
C LYS A 176 27.55 1.96 9.25
N LYS A 177 26.53 2.37 10.00
CA LYS A 177 26.72 2.78 11.42
C LYS A 177 26.37 1.67 12.39
N ALA A 178 25.29 0.94 12.12
CA ALA A 178 24.83 -0.14 13.00
C ALA A 178 25.36 -1.52 12.60
N ASN A 179 26.07 -1.63 11.47
CA ASN A 179 26.61 -2.89 10.94
C ASN A 179 25.55 -4.01 10.79
N VAL A 180 24.31 -3.64 10.47
CA VAL A 180 23.20 -4.58 10.27
C VAL A 180 22.92 -4.69 8.78
N MET A 181 23.32 -5.80 8.16
CA MET A 181 23.06 -6.02 6.73
C MET A 181 21.57 -6.10 6.41
N GLY A 182 21.16 -5.45 5.31
CA GLY A 182 19.80 -5.55 4.75
C GLY A 182 19.47 -6.97 4.28
N ASN A 183 18.18 -7.31 4.27
CA ASN A 183 17.67 -8.55 3.70
C ASN A 183 16.62 -8.29 2.62
N ASP A 184 16.00 -9.37 2.10
CA ASP A 184 14.87 -9.34 1.17
C ASP A 184 13.81 -8.27 1.53
N VAL A 185 13.41 -8.18 2.81
CA VAL A 185 12.44 -7.18 3.26
C VAL A 185 12.97 -5.75 3.13
N THR A 186 14.24 -5.51 3.46
CA THR A 186 14.89 -4.19 3.35
C THR A 186 14.89 -3.74 1.89
N PHE A 187 15.39 -4.58 0.99
CA PHE A 187 15.52 -4.22 -0.42
C PHE A 187 14.16 -4.12 -1.13
N ASN A 188 13.17 -4.92 -0.74
CA ASN A 188 11.81 -4.75 -1.25
C ASN A 188 11.19 -3.39 -0.88
N ILE A 189 11.47 -2.86 0.31
CA ILE A 189 11.02 -1.53 0.72
C ILE A 189 11.72 -0.46 -0.13
N LEU A 190 13.03 -0.58 -0.32
CA LEU A 190 13.83 0.35 -1.12
C LEU A 190 13.43 0.34 -2.59
N PHE A 191 13.20 -0.84 -3.17
CA PHE A 191 12.74 -0.99 -4.55
C PHE A 191 11.34 -0.39 -4.74
N ASP A 192 10.39 -0.73 -3.87
CA ASP A 192 9.00 -0.22 -3.94
C ASP A 192 8.95 1.32 -3.84
N VAL A 193 9.74 1.93 -2.95
CA VAL A 193 9.78 3.39 -2.83
C VAL A 193 10.45 4.04 -4.04
N ALA A 194 11.56 3.48 -4.54
CA ALA A 194 12.26 4.01 -5.72
C ALA A 194 11.37 3.96 -6.97
N ALA A 195 10.70 2.82 -7.20
CA ALA A 195 9.76 2.63 -8.30
C ALA A 195 8.61 3.64 -8.24
N LYS A 196 7.95 3.77 -7.07
CA LYS A 196 6.81 4.67 -6.90
C LYS A 196 7.17 6.15 -6.93
N ALA A 197 8.39 6.51 -6.52
CA ALA A 197 8.92 7.87 -6.64
C ALA A 197 9.33 8.21 -8.09
N GLY A 198 9.27 7.24 -9.03
CA GLY A 198 9.66 7.43 -10.42
C GLY A 198 11.17 7.42 -10.68
N ASN A 199 11.97 7.09 -9.66
CA ASN A 199 13.43 6.97 -9.82
C ASN A 199 13.79 5.55 -10.28
N PHE A 200 13.53 5.28 -11.55
CA PHE A 200 13.72 3.95 -12.14
C PHE A 200 15.18 3.50 -12.17
N ALA A 201 16.13 4.43 -12.38
CA ALA A 201 17.55 4.13 -12.31
C ALA A 201 17.99 3.60 -10.94
N LEU A 202 17.45 4.17 -9.85
CA LEU A 202 17.70 3.65 -8.51
C LEU A 202 17.05 2.28 -8.30
N ALA A 203 15.84 2.06 -8.82
CA ALA A 203 15.19 0.75 -8.76
C ALA A 203 16.02 -0.33 -9.49
N ASP A 204 16.58 -0.01 -10.67
CA ASP A 204 17.48 -0.89 -11.42
C ASP A 204 18.75 -1.22 -10.63
N MET A 205 19.36 -0.22 -9.98
CA MET A 205 20.52 -0.42 -9.11
C MET A 205 20.19 -1.31 -7.92
N ILE A 206 19.02 -1.12 -7.31
CA ILE A 206 18.56 -1.94 -6.18
C ILE A 206 18.32 -3.38 -6.61
N TYR A 207 17.70 -3.61 -7.77
CA TYR A 207 17.50 -4.96 -8.32
C TYR A 207 18.83 -5.68 -8.50
N LYS A 208 19.81 -5.03 -9.15
CA LYS A 208 21.15 -5.60 -9.36
C LYS A 208 21.92 -5.82 -8.07
N GLU A 209 21.73 -4.97 -7.07
CA GLU A 209 22.31 -5.17 -5.73
C GLU A 209 21.69 -6.38 -5.02
N MET A 210 20.40 -6.66 -5.21
CA MET A 210 19.79 -7.88 -4.69
C MET A 210 20.38 -9.13 -5.36
N GLU A 211 20.53 -9.11 -6.69
CA GLU A 211 21.15 -10.21 -7.43
C GLU A 211 22.62 -10.43 -7.02
N SER A 212 23.42 -9.36 -6.94
CA SER A 212 24.85 -9.43 -6.58
C SER A 212 25.07 -9.98 -5.17
N ARG A 213 24.13 -9.71 -4.25
CA ARG A 213 24.14 -10.23 -2.88
C ARG A 213 23.48 -11.61 -2.75
N GLY A 214 22.98 -12.20 -3.83
CA GLY A 214 22.27 -13.48 -3.82
C GLY A 214 20.99 -13.44 -2.97
N ILE A 215 20.32 -12.30 -2.90
CA ILE A 215 19.06 -12.14 -2.14
C ILE A 215 17.92 -12.71 -2.99
N GLU A 216 17.34 -13.81 -2.54
CA GLU A 216 16.20 -14.44 -3.23
C GLU A 216 14.99 -13.49 -3.32
N PHE A 217 14.42 -13.41 -4.52
CA PHE A 217 13.18 -12.68 -4.76
C PHE A 217 12.00 -13.43 -4.14
N ASN A 218 11.31 -12.76 -3.22
CA ASN A 218 10.08 -13.25 -2.63
C ASN A 218 8.86 -12.75 -3.42
N ARG A 219 7.67 -13.27 -3.09
CA ARG A 219 6.38 -12.83 -3.65
C ARG A 219 6.22 -11.31 -3.74
N TYR A 220 6.64 -10.58 -2.71
CA TYR A 220 6.50 -9.13 -2.68
C TYR A 220 7.37 -8.46 -3.75
N HIS A 221 8.59 -8.98 -3.96
CA HIS A 221 9.49 -8.48 -4.99
C HIS A 221 8.88 -8.66 -6.39
N HIS A 222 8.43 -9.86 -6.73
CA HIS A 222 7.80 -10.16 -8.02
C HIS A 222 6.60 -9.25 -8.32
N VAL A 223 5.69 -9.03 -7.35
CA VAL A 223 4.56 -8.10 -7.54
C VAL A 223 5.06 -6.65 -7.70
N SER A 224 6.12 -6.27 -7.00
CA SER A 224 6.70 -4.93 -7.11
C SER A 224 7.36 -4.73 -8.47
N LEU A 225 7.94 -5.78 -9.06
CA LEU A 225 8.56 -5.78 -10.37
C LEU A 225 7.53 -5.61 -11.50
N ILE A 226 6.40 -6.33 -11.44
CA ILE A 226 5.27 -6.12 -12.37
C ILE A 226 4.77 -4.67 -12.29
N HIS A 227 4.60 -4.15 -11.07
CA HIS A 227 4.18 -2.76 -10.88
C HIS A 227 5.22 -1.76 -11.38
N TYR A 228 6.50 -2.05 -11.21
CA TYR A 228 7.62 -1.24 -11.69
C TYR A 228 7.61 -1.08 -13.21
N PHE A 229 7.52 -2.17 -13.98
CA PHE A 229 7.42 -2.07 -15.44
C PHE A 229 6.13 -1.37 -15.89
N GLY A 230 5.02 -1.60 -15.18
CA GLY A 230 3.78 -0.86 -15.43
C GLY A 230 3.89 0.65 -15.16
N LEU A 231 4.73 1.08 -14.21
CA LEU A 231 5.04 2.50 -13.97
C LEU A 231 5.94 3.09 -15.06
N ARG A 232 6.80 2.26 -15.66
CA ARG A 232 7.67 2.62 -16.79
C ARG A 232 6.96 2.64 -18.14
N LEU A 233 5.71 2.22 -18.19
CA LEU A 233 4.93 2.04 -19.42
C LEU A 233 5.57 1.00 -20.36
N ASP A 234 6.26 0.00 -19.79
CA ASP A 234 6.85 -1.12 -20.52
C ASP A 234 5.97 -2.37 -20.37
N SER A 235 5.13 -2.63 -21.36
CA SER A 235 4.22 -3.78 -21.34
C SER A 235 4.93 -5.12 -21.55
N GLY A 236 6.05 -5.14 -22.29
CA GLY A 236 6.90 -6.33 -22.41
C GLY A 236 7.54 -6.68 -21.07
N GLY A 237 8.05 -5.67 -20.37
CA GLY A 237 8.58 -5.84 -19.01
C GLY A 237 7.53 -6.33 -18.01
N VAL A 238 6.28 -5.85 -18.10
CA VAL A 238 5.16 -6.33 -17.25
C VAL A 238 4.94 -7.84 -17.41
N ARG A 239 4.96 -8.32 -18.65
CA ARG A 239 4.74 -9.73 -18.98
C ARG A 239 5.96 -10.59 -18.70
N ALA A 240 7.17 -10.08 -18.93
CA ALA A 240 8.42 -10.72 -18.53
C ALA A 240 8.47 -10.94 -17.01
N ALA A 241 8.12 -9.90 -16.23
CA ALA A 241 8.05 -10.00 -14.77
C ALA A 241 6.96 -10.96 -14.28
N TYR A 242 5.82 -11.01 -14.99
CA TYR A 242 4.78 -12.00 -14.70
C TYR A 242 5.26 -13.43 -14.99
N LYS A 243 5.93 -13.65 -16.13
CA LYS A 243 6.51 -14.94 -16.49
C LYS A 243 7.54 -15.38 -15.45
N GLU A 244 8.43 -14.50 -15.03
CA GLU A 244 9.39 -14.76 -13.96
C GLU A 244 8.69 -15.17 -12.64
N THR A 245 7.55 -14.55 -12.32
CA THR A 245 6.75 -14.92 -11.14
C THR A 245 6.21 -16.35 -11.25
N VAL A 246 5.77 -16.76 -12.45
CA VAL A 246 5.28 -18.13 -12.70
C VAL A 246 6.42 -19.14 -12.64
N ASP A 247 7.55 -18.80 -13.26
CA ASP A 247 8.75 -19.64 -13.36
C ASP A 247 9.43 -19.82 -11.99
N SER A 248 9.42 -18.80 -11.13
CA SER A 248 9.99 -18.87 -9.78
C SER A 248 9.20 -19.78 -8.81
N GLY A 249 8.08 -20.34 -9.25
CA GLY A 249 7.25 -21.23 -8.44
C GLY A 249 6.27 -20.53 -7.52
N GLU A 250 6.12 -19.21 -7.64
CA GLU A 250 5.16 -18.47 -6.82
C GLU A 250 3.71 -18.75 -7.23
N MET A 251 2.84 -18.81 -6.22
CA MET A 251 1.40 -18.97 -6.42
C MET A 251 0.77 -17.71 -7.01
N ILE A 252 0.07 -17.84 -8.13
CA ILE A 252 -0.65 -16.72 -8.74
C ILE A 252 -1.98 -16.53 -8.01
N ASP A 253 -2.27 -15.31 -7.58
CA ASP A 253 -3.55 -14.95 -6.95
C ASP A 253 -4.16 -13.71 -7.61
N SER A 254 -5.34 -13.29 -7.14
CA SER A 254 -6.00 -12.08 -7.65
C SER A 254 -5.15 -10.82 -7.50
N THR A 255 -4.23 -10.75 -6.53
CA THR A 255 -3.35 -9.59 -6.34
C THR A 255 -2.31 -9.49 -7.45
N VAL A 256 -1.70 -10.61 -7.85
CA VAL A 256 -0.75 -10.64 -8.97
C VAL A 256 -1.46 -10.27 -10.28
N LEU A 257 -2.62 -10.87 -10.56
CA LEU A 257 -3.37 -10.58 -11.79
C LEU A 257 -3.90 -9.14 -11.83
N ASN A 258 -4.36 -8.59 -10.71
CA ASN A 258 -4.72 -7.17 -10.62
C ASN A 258 -3.53 -6.24 -10.89
N CYS A 259 -2.32 -6.64 -10.47
CA CYS A 259 -1.10 -5.89 -10.75
C CYS A 259 -0.77 -5.89 -12.25
N VAL A 260 -0.89 -7.05 -12.91
CA VAL A 260 -0.76 -7.18 -14.36
C VAL A 260 -1.79 -6.33 -15.10
N ILE A 261 -3.08 -6.46 -14.76
CA ILE A 261 -4.16 -5.64 -15.34
C ILE A 261 -3.83 -4.15 -15.17
N SER A 262 -3.42 -3.72 -13.97
CA SER A 262 -3.03 -2.33 -13.75
C SER A 262 -1.84 -1.89 -14.62
N GLY A 263 -0.84 -2.75 -14.80
CA GLY A 263 0.31 -2.49 -15.66
C GLY A 263 -0.08 -2.36 -17.14
N LEU A 264 -0.84 -3.32 -17.67
CA LEU A 264 -1.31 -3.32 -19.06
C LEU A 264 -2.21 -2.11 -19.36
N LEU A 265 -3.15 -1.78 -18.47
CA LEU A 265 -3.98 -0.58 -18.57
C LEU A 265 -3.15 0.72 -18.50
N ARG A 266 -2.01 0.71 -17.81
CA ARG A 266 -1.11 1.87 -17.79
C ARG A 266 -0.42 2.08 -19.13
N CYS A 267 -0.03 0.98 -19.77
CA CYS A 267 0.65 0.94 -21.06
C CYS A 267 -0.29 1.17 -22.25
N GLY A 268 -1.62 1.25 -22.03
CA GLY A 268 -2.60 1.40 -23.11
C GLY A 268 -2.85 0.08 -23.87
N GLU A 269 -2.66 -1.06 -23.21
CA GLU A 269 -3.00 -2.38 -23.76
C GLU A 269 -4.30 -2.90 -23.16
N GLU A 270 -5.41 -2.21 -23.43
CA GLU A 270 -6.71 -2.51 -22.83
C GLU A 270 -7.21 -3.91 -23.23
N ALA A 271 -6.99 -4.33 -24.47
CA ALA A 271 -7.39 -5.66 -24.95
C ALA A 271 -6.75 -6.80 -24.14
N ALA A 272 -5.45 -6.70 -23.83
CA ALA A 272 -4.74 -7.71 -23.04
C ALA A 272 -5.15 -7.67 -21.56
N ALA A 273 -5.45 -6.48 -21.03
CA ALA A 273 -6.00 -6.34 -19.68
C ALA A 273 -7.39 -6.98 -19.57
N GLU A 274 -8.25 -6.79 -20.59
CA GLU A 274 -9.57 -7.42 -20.66
C GLU A 274 -9.48 -8.93 -20.83
N GLU A 275 -8.55 -9.44 -21.62
CA GLU A 275 -8.31 -10.88 -21.73
C GLU A 275 -7.95 -11.49 -20.35
N THR A 276 -7.04 -10.84 -19.61
CA THR A 276 -6.66 -11.29 -18.27
C THR A 276 -7.86 -11.29 -17.32
N TYR A 277 -8.70 -10.25 -17.39
CA TYR A 277 -9.94 -10.16 -16.63
C TYR A 277 -10.96 -11.25 -16.99
N GLU A 278 -11.15 -11.54 -18.27
CA GLU A 278 -12.05 -12.59 -18.73
C GLU A 278 -11.54 -13.99 -18.34
N GLN A 279 -10.23 -14.20 -18.28
CA GLN A 279 -9.66 -15.43 -17.74
C GLN A 279 -9.91 -15.58 -16.23
N MET A 280 -9.85 -14.49 -15.45
CA MET A 280 -10.28 -14.49 -14.04
C MET A 280 -11.76 -14.86 -13.90
N LYS A 281 -12.62 -14.39 -14.81
CA LYS A 281 -14.06 -14.74 -14.84
C LYS A 281 -14.30 -16.20 -15.20
N LYS A 282 -13.67 -16.72 -16.26
CA LYS A 282 -13.82 -18.11 -16.71
C LYS A 282 -13.38 -19.13 -15.67
N SER A 283 -12.34 -18.79 -14.90
CA SER A 283 -11.87 -19.60 -13.77
C SER A 283 -12.89 -19.67 -12.61
N HIS A 284 -14.01 -18.94 -12.70
CA HIS A 284 -14.97 -18.73 -11.63
C HIS A 284 -16.42 -19.00 -12.08
N ASN A 285 -16.77 -20.27 -12.33
CA ASN A 285 -18.17 -20.65 -12.61
C ASN A 285 -19.02 -20.94 -11.35
N LEU A 286 -18.55 -20.77 -10.11
CA LEU A 286 -19.24 -21.34 -8.92
C LEU A 286 -19.11 -20.57 -7.58
N ALA A 287 -19.15 -19.24 -7.49
CA ALA A 287 -19.43 -18.62 -6.17
C ALA A 287 -20.26 -17.34 -6.24
N THR A 288 -21.52 -17.45 -5.84
CA THR A 288 -22.52 -16.37 -5.74
C THR A 288 -22.26 -15.39 -4.59
N ASN A 289 -21.32 -15.67 -3.68
CA ASN A 289 -20.98 -14.77 -2.58
C ASN A 289 -19.45 -14.64 -2.43
N MET A 290 -18.94 -13.42 -2.62
CA MET A 290 -17.54 -13.10 -2.41
C MET A 290 -17.31 -12.66 -0.96
N PRO A 291 -16.45 -13.34 -0.18
CA PRO A 291 -16.14 -12.90 1.17
C PRO A 291 -15.40 -11.55 1.12
N GLN A 292 -15.88 -10.58 1.89
CA GLN A 292 -15.14 -9.34 2.15
C GLN A 292 -13.81 -9.71 2.83
N ARG A 293 -12.70 -9.31 2.22
CA ARG A 293 -11.36 -9.60 2.76
C ARG A 293 -10.95 -8.52 3.76
N ASP A 294 -11.19 -8.78 5.03
CA ASP A 294 -10.63 -7.96 6.10
C ASP A 294 -9.10 -8.08 6.18
N TYR A 295 -8.46 -7.10 6.82
CA TYR A 295 -7.00 -7.07 7.01
C TYR A 295 -6.43 -8.36 7.63
N MET A 296 -7.13 -8.95 8.59
CA MET A 296 -6.73 -10.22 9.20
C MET A 296 -6.83 -11.38 8.19
N MET A 297 -7.90 -11.43 7.40
CA MET A 297 -8.07 -12.43 6.35
C MET A 297 -6.95 -12.33 5.32
N ASN A 298 -6.60 -11.12 4.88
CA ASN A 298 -5.48 -10.89 3.96
C ASN A 298 -4.15 -11.41 4.53
N LYS A 299 -3.88 -11.22 5.83
CA LYS A 299 -2.66 -11.78 6.45
C LYS A 299 -2.65 -13.31 6.44
N VAL A 300 -3.79 -13.94 6.69
CA VAL A 300 -3.91 -15.40 6.68
C VAL A 300 -3.73 -15.92 5.25
N VAL A 301 -4.42 -15.33 4.27
CA VAL A 301 -4.31 -15.67 2.84
C VAL A 301 -2.86 -15.55 2.37
N THR A 302 -2.16 -14.45 2.69
CA THR A 302 -0.75 -14.29 2.31
C THR A 302 0.14 -15.36 2.93
N ARG A 303 -0.11 -15.79 4.17
CA ARG A 303 0.64 -16.89 4.80
C ARG A 303 0.37 -18.23 4.13
N VAL A 304 -0.88 -18.51 3.78
CA VAL A 304 -1.26 -19.73 3.05
C VAL A 304 -0.61 -19.74 1.67
N LEU A 305 -0.63 -18.63 0.94
CA LEU A 305 0.02 -18.52 -0.36
C LEU A 305 1.54 -18.70 -0.26
N MET A 306 2.20 -18.09 0.73
CA MET A 306 3.64 -18.33 0.96
C MET A 306 3.94 -19.79 1.30
N MET A 307 3.06 -20.44 2.07
CA MET A 307 3.18 -21.87 2.37
C MET A 307 3.01 -22.72 1.12
N PHE A 308 1.99 -22.46 0.30
CA PHE A 308 1.77 -23.14 -0.98
C PHE A 308 2.92 -22.92 -1.96
N SER A 309 3.46 -21.70 -2.09
CA SER A 309 4.66 -21.43 -2.89
C SER A 309 5.84 -22.27 -2.39
N LYS A 310 6.07 -22.33 -1.07
CA LYS A 310 7.16 -23.13 -0.50
C LYS A 310 6.99 -24.63 -0.78
N VAL A 311 5.79 -25.16 -0.58
CA VAL A 311 5.47 -26.57 -0.85
C VAL A 311 5.58 -26.86 -2.35
N GLY A 312 5.07 -25.98 -3.21
CA GLY A 312 5.15 -26.13 -4.66
C GLY A 312 6.58 -26.08 -5.21
N LYS A 313 7.47 -25.28 -4.60
CA LYS A 313 8.91 -25.28 -4.93
C LYS A 313 9.61 -26.59 -4.52
N GLN A 314 9.21 -27.18 -3.40
CA GLN A 314 9.77 -28.46 -2.91
C GLN A 314 9.17 -29.68 -3.63
N HIS A 315 7.91 -29.60 -4.05
CA HIS A 315 7.14 -30.67 -4.67
C HIS A 315 6.41 -30.14 -5.91
N PRO A 316 7.10 -30.06 -7.07
CA PRO A 316 6.53 -29.50 -8.30
C PRO A 316 5.22 -30.17 -8.74
N GLN A 317 5.04 -31.47 -8.46
CA GLN A 317 3.82 -32.22 -8.77
C GLN A 317 2.58 -31.72 -8.03
N LEU A 318 2.74 -31.04 -6.89
CA LEU A 318 1.63 -30.45 -6.13
C LEU A 318 1.34 -29.00 -6.56
N LYS A 319 2.19 -28.38 -7.37
CA LYS A 319 2.06 -26.96 -7.75
C LYS A 319 0.73 -26.69 -8.44
N GLU A 320 0.36 -27.54 -9.40
CA GLU A 320 -0.88 -27.35 -10.17
C GLU A 320 -2.13 -27.54 -9.31
N SER A 321 -2.17 -28.59 -8.48
CA SER A 321 -3.29 -28.84 -7.57
C SER A 321 -3.45 -27.74 -6.52
N LEU A 322 -2.34 -27.21 -5.99
CA LEU A 322 -2.35 -26.05 -5.09
C LEU A 322 -2.84 -24.79 -5.82
N GLN A 323 -2.41 -24.57 -7.07
CA GLN A 323 -2.84 -23.43 -7.87
C GLN A 323 -4.32 -23.46 -8.20
N THR A 324 -4.90 -24.64 -8.48
CA THR A 324 -6.35 -24.80 -8.71
C THR A 324 -7.19 -24.52 -7.46
N ASN A 325 -6.62 -24.68 -6.26
CA ASN A 325 -7.29 -24.34 -5.01
C ASN A 325 -7.30 -22.82 -4.73
N ILE A 326 -6.53 -22.02 -5.49
CA ILE A 326 -6.49 -20.57 -5.31
C ILE A 326 -7.63 -19.94 -6.10
N ARG A 327 -8.46 -19.17 -5.39
CA ARG A 327 -9.57 -18.43 -6.00
C ARG A 327 -9.05 -17.24 -6.82
N LEU A 328 -9.10 -17.37 -8.14
CA LEU A 328 -8.75 -16.33 -9.13
C LEU A 328 -9.98 -15.57 -9.62
N ALA A 329 -10.78 -15.01 -8.71
CA ALA A 329 -11.98 -14.24 -9.08
C ALA A 329 -11.69 -12.72 -9.12
N PRO A 330 -12.32 -11.97 -10.05
CA PRO A 330 -12.30 -10.51 -9.99
C PRO A 330 -12.84 -10.03 -8.64
N ASP A 331 -12.12 -9.13 -7.98
CA ASP A 331 -12.49 -8.58 -6.67
C ASP A 331 -12.83 -7.08 -6.77
N GLN A 332 -13.22 -6.48 -5.65
CA GLN A 332 -13.50 -5.04 -5.59
C GLN A 332 -12.33 -4.18 -6.11
N HIS A 333 -11.09 -4.66 -5.99
CA HIS A 333 -9.92 -3.96 -6.52
C HIS A 333 -9.84 -4.08 -8.04
N THR A 334 -10.13 -5.26 -8.62
CA THR A 334 -10.22 -5.46 -10.08
C THR A 334 -11.19 -4.47 -10.72
N TYR A 335 -12.43 -4.40 -10.23
CA TYR A 335 -13.44 -3.49 -10.78
C TYR A 335 -13.04 -2.02 -10.60
N LYS A 336 -12.45 -1.67 -9.46
CA LYS A 336 -11.92 -0.32 -9.24
C LYS A 336 -10.88 0.06 -10.29
N LEU A 337 -9.94 -0.84 -10.63
CA LEU A 337 -8.91 -0.57 -11.64
C LEU A 337 -9.52 -0.33 -13.02
N LEU A 338 -10.43 -1.20 -13.45
CA LEU A 338 -11.11 -1.12 -14.74
C LEU A 338 -11.96 0.16 -14.85
N ILE A 339 -12.83 0.41 -13.86
CA ILE A 339 -13.67 1.61 -13.84
C ILE A 339 -12.81 2.87 -13.81
N GLN A 340 -11.76 2.91 -13.00
CA GLN A 340 -10.89 4.08 -12.92
C GLN A 340 -10.19 4.37 -14.25
N HIS A 341 -9.71 3.34 -14.96
CA HIS A 341 -9.08 3.51 -16.26
C HIS A 341 -10.10 4.00 -17.32
N TYR A 342 -11.23 3.29 -17.47
CA TYR A 342 -12.22 3.65 -18.48
C TYR A 342 -12.93 4.97 -18.20
N ALA A 343 -13.16 5.34 -16.94
CA ALA A 343 -13.76 6.62 -16.58
C ALA A 343 -12.81 7.80 -16.77
N ILE A 344 -11.55 7.68 -16.32
CA ILE A 344 -10.63 8.82 -16.27
C ILE A 344 -9.82 8.94 -17.56
N ARG A 345 -9.22 7.84 -18.05
CA ARG A 345 -8.31 7.89 -19.20
C ARG A 345 -9.03 7.77 -20.53
N VAL A 346 -9.92 6.80 -20.68
CA VAL A 346 -10.58 6.50 -21.97
C VAL A 346 -11.85 7.32 -22.18
N GLY A 347 -12.60 7.60 -21.12
CA GLY A 347 -13.92 8.25 -21.20
C GLY A 347 -15.04 7.32 -21.69
N ASN A 348 -14.82 6.01 -21.76
CA ASN A 348 -15.82 5.04 -22.22
C ASN A 348 -16.82 4.71 -21.11
N LEU A 349 -17.93 5.46 -21.07
CA LEU A 349 -18.97 5.28 -20.07
C LEU A 349 -19.75 3.96 -20.21
N ALA A 350 -19.88 3.42 -21.42
CA ALA A 350 -20.58 2.16 -21.66
C ALA A 350 -19.87 0.98 -20.96
N LYS A 351 -18.54 0.91 -21.09
CA LYS A 351 -17.71 -0.07 -20.35
C LYS A 351 -17.80 0.14 -18.84
N VAL A 352 -17.79 1.40 -18.38
CA VAL A 352 -17.95 1.71 -16.95
C VAL A 352 -19.30 1.20 -16.43
N ALA A 353 -20.39 1.42 -17.16
CA ALA A 353 -21.72 0.93 -16.81
C ALA A 353 -21.76 -0.61 -16.77
N GLN A 354 -21.17 -1.28 -17.77
CA GLN A 354 -21.04 -2.74 -17.78
C GLN A 354 -20.38 -3.26 -16.50
N TYR A 355 -19.23 -2.69 -16.10
CA TYR A 355 -18.53 -3.12 -14.90
C TYR A 355 -19.31 -2.85 -13.61
N LEU A 356 -20.07 -1.74 -13.53
CA LEU A 356 -20.94 -1.45 -12.39
C LEU A 356 -22.11 -2.44 -12.30
N ASP A 357 -22.69 -2.84 -13.43
CA ASP A 357 -23.78 -3.82 -13.45
C ASP A 357 -23.27 -5.23 -13.12
N GLU A 358 -22.07 -5.59 -13.56
CA GLU A 358 -21.41 -6.82 -13.14
C GLU A 358 -21.13 -6.81 -11.62
N MET A 359 -20.66 -5.69 -11.05
CA MET A 359 -20.50 -5.56 -9.61
C MET A 359 -21.80 -5.80 -8.84
N LYS A 360 -22.93 -5.26 -9.33
CA LYS A 360 -24.26 -5.51 -8.74
C LYS A 360 -24.64 -6.98 -8.85
N ARG A 361 -24.47 -7.60 -10.02
CA ARG A 361 -24.78 -9.02 -10.28
C ARG A 361 -24.01 -9.96 -9.36
N PHE A 362 -22.75 -9.63 -9.04
CA PHE A 362 -21.90 -10.42 -8.16
C PHE A 362 -21.98 -10.01 -6.68
N ASN A 363 -22.93 -9.14 -6.30
CA ASN A 363 -23.10 -8.61 -4.95
C ASN A 363 -21.81 -8.01 -4.35
N ILE A 364 -21.06 -7.28 -5.18
CA ILE A 364 -19.83 -6.60 -4.76
C ILE A 364 -20.18 -5.20 -4.29
N SER A 365 -19.82 -4.87 -3.05
CA SER A 365 -20.04 -3.54 -2.48
C SER A 365 -19.32 -2.45 -3.29
N VAL A 366 -20.05 -1.38 -3.62
CA VAL A 366 -19.50 -0.20 -4.28
C VAL A 366 -18.79 0.67 -3.24
N HIS A 367 -17.47 0.76 -3.33
CA HIS A 367 -16.66 1.56 -2.42
C HIS A 367 -16.66 3.05 -2.81
N PRO A 368 -16.53 4.02 -1.87
CA PRO A 368 -16.49 5.46 -2.16
C PRO A 368 -15.48 5.89 -3.25
N THR A 369 -14.38 5.15 -3.39
CA THR A 369 -13.37 5.42 -4.42
C THR A 369 -13.85 5.20 -5.86
N ILE A 370 -14.92 4.43 -6.07
CA ILE A 370 -15.53 4.23 -7.38
C ILE A 370 -16.29 5.51 -7.76
N PHE A 371 -17.08 6.07 -6.85
CA PHE A 371 -17.73 7.38 -7.04
C PHE A 371 -16.70 8.48 -7.32
N LEU A 372 -15.57 8.49 -6.61
CA LEU A 372 -14.48 9.42 -6.89
C LEU A 372 -13.97 9.31 -8.33
N ALA A 373 -13.84 8.08 -8.86
CA ALA A 373 -13.43 7.86 -10.24
C ALA A 373 -14.50 8.32 -11.24
N LEU A 374 -15.79 8.09 -10.94
CA LEU A 374 -16.90 8.56 -11.76
C LEU A 374 -16.95 10.09 -11.82
N PHE A 375 -16.88 10.78 -10.68
CA PHE A 375 -16.88 12.25 -10.68
C PHE A 375 -15.68 12.84 -11.41
N LYS A 376 -14.49 12.21 -11.31
CA LYS A 376 -13.35 12.57 -12.15
C LYS A 376 -13.65 12.38 -13.64
N GLY A 377 -14.30 11.28 -14.01
CA GLY A 377 -14.75 11.03 -15.38
C GLY A 377 -15.71 12.10 -15.89
N PHE A 378 -16.75 12.46 -15.12
CA PHE A 378 -17.68 13.54 -15.45
C PHE A 378 -16.97 14.90 -15.59
N TYR A 379 -16.02 15.20 -14.70
CA TYR A 379 -15.25 16.44 -14.79
C TYR A 379 -14.38 16.51 -16.07
N LEU A 380 -13.82 15.38 -16.50
CA LEU A 380 -12.91 15.33 -17.65
C LEU A 380 -13.65 15.25 -18.99
N HIS A 381 -14.73 14.47 -19.06
CA HIS A 381 -15.41 14.10 -20.32
C HIS A 381 -16.82 14.69 -20.46
N GLY A 382 -17.35 15.31 -19.39
CA GLY A 382 -18.67 15.95 -19.37
C GLY A 382 -18.64 17.44 -19.72
N GLY A 383 -19.83 18.05 -19.77
CA GLY A 383 -20.00 19.49 -20.00
C GLY A 383 -20.01 19.94 -21.47
N PHE A 384 -20.17 19.01 -22.42
CA PHE A 384 -20.29 19.31 -23.84
C PHE A 384 -21.61 18.73 -24.40
N PRO A 385 -22.23 19.37 -25.42
CA PRO A 385 -23.43 18.83 -26.07
C PRO A 385 -23.17 17.42 -26.61
N ASN A 386 -24.14 16.51 -26.43
CA ASN A 386 -24.06 15.09 -26.82
C ASN A 386 -22.98 14.25 -26.12
N SER A 387 -22.37 14.75 -25.03
CA SER A 387 -21.50 13.89 -24.22
C SER A 387 -22.31 12.77 -23.56
N ASP A 388 -21.79 11.54 -23.63
CA ASP A 388 -22.28 10.42 -22.84
C ASP A 388 -22.25 10.71 -21.33
N TRP A 389 -21.35 11.59 -20.89
CA TRP A 389 -21.23 12.05 -19.51
C TRP A 389 -22.19 13.22 -19.24
N SER A 390 -23.49 12.96 -19.42
CA SER A 390 -24.55 13.96 -19.32
C SER A 390 -24.91 14.33 -17.88
N GLU A 391 -25.49 15.52 -17.71
CA GLU A 391 -26.02 16.00 -16.42
C GLU A 391 -27.01 15.03 -15.79
N GLN A 392 -27.95 14.47 -16.57
CA GLN A 392 -28.92 13.50 -16.08
C GLN A 392 -28.25 12.26 -15.45
N ARG A 393 -27.17 11.76 -16.07
CA ARG A 393 -26.40 10.63 -15.54
C ARG A 393 -25.57 11.02 -14.31
N LEU A 394 -25.05 12.25 -14.25
CA LEU A 394 -24.38 12.77 -13.05
C LEU A 394 -25.34 12.82 -11.85
N THR A 395 -26.56 13.31 -12.05
CA THR A 395 -27.59 13.34 -11.00
C THR A 395 -27.92 11.92 -10.52
N ALA A 396 -28.06 10.94 -11.43
CA ALA A 396 -28.28 9.55 -11.06
C ALA A 396 -27.12 8.95 -10.22
N VAL A 397 -25.87 9.32 -10.53
CA VAL A 397 -24.69 8.91 -9.75
C VAL A 397 -24.68 9.56 -8.37
N LEU A 398 -25.06 10.84 -8.26
CA LEU A 398 -25.24 11.52 -6.96
C LEU A 398 -26.33 10.83 -6.14
N THR A 399 -27.50 10.55 -6.72
CA THR A 399 -28.57 9.79 -6.05
C THR A 399 -28.08 8.43 -5.54
N SER A 400 -27.33 7.71 -6.36
CA SER A 400 -26.75 6.41 -5.99
C SER A 400 -25.72 6.53 -4.85
N LEU A 401 -24.98 7.63 -4.79
CA LEU A 401 -24.04 7.92 -3.69
C LEU A 401 -24.79 8.07 -2.36
N TYR A 402 -25.88 8.83 -2.36
CA TYR A 402 -26.69 9.03 -1.15
C TYR A 402 -27.32 7.71 -0.68
N GLN A 403 -27.89 6.92 -1.61
CA GLN A 403 -28.43 5.59 -1.31
C GLN A 403 -27.36 4.65 -0.73
N ALA A 404 -26.13 4.67 -1.27
CA ALA A 404 -25.04 3.87 -0.74
C ALA A 404 -24.65 4.27 0.69
N LYS A 405 -24.64 5.58 1.00
CA LYS A 405 -24.36 6.09 2.35
C LYS A 405 -25.45 5.68 3.35
N THR A 406 -26.73 5.72 2.95
CA THR A 406 -27.84 5.30 3.84
C THR A 406 -27.85 3.80 4.11
N VAL A 407 -27.43 2.97 3.15
CA VAL A 407 -27.44 1.50 3.32
C VAL A 407 -26.23 0.99 4.11
N GLN A 408 -25.07 1.65 4.00
CA GLN A 408 -23.80 1.15 4.54
C GLN A 408 -23.28 1.96 5.75
N GLU A 409 -24.03 2.94 6.22
CA GLU A 409 -23.80 3.91 7.33
C GLU A 409 -22.34 4.08 7.79
N GLU A 410 -21.81 3.16 8.60
CA GLU A 410 -20.47 3.24 9.19
C GLU A 410 -19.32 2.85 8.25
N ALA A 411 -19.55 1.96 7.27
CA ALA A 411 -18.53 1.44 6.37
C ALA A 411 -18.26 2.37 5.17
N PHE A 412 -19.25 3.19 4.79
CA PHE A 412 -19.19 4.07 3.63
C PHE A 412 -18.89 5.50 4.05
N ARG A 413 -17.61 5.90 3.97
CA ARG A 413 -17.16 7.23 4.41
C ARG A 413 -17.05 8.21 3.24
N ILE A 414 -17.76 9.32 3.33
CA ILE A 414 -17.70 10.44 2.39
C ILE A 414 -16.64 11.41 2.91
N GLU A 415 -15.43 11.27 2.37
CA GLU A 415 -14.30 12.13 2.69
C GLU A 415 -14.25 13.38 1.81
N GLN A 416 -13.49 14.37 2.26
CA GLN A 416 -13.33 15.68 1.64
C GLN A 416 -13.05 15.65 0.13
N TRP A 417 -12.16 14.75 -0.32
CA TRP A 417 -11.82 14.65 -1.75
C TRP A 417 -12.99 14.18 -2.61
N LEU A 418 -13.85 13.32 -2.09
CA LEU A 418 -15.04 12.88 -2.82
C LEU A 418 -15.99 14.05 -3.05
N VAL A 419 -16.21 14.86 -2.01
CA VAL A 419 -17.04 16.06 -2.06
C VAL A 419 -16.49 17.05 -3.09
N ILE A 420 -15.20 17.37 -3.01
CA ILE A 420 -14.56 18.33 -3.95
C ILE A 420 -14.74 17.88 -5.40
N TRP A 421 -14.51 16.61 -5.70
CA TRP A 421 -14.65 16.10 -7.07
C TRP A 421 -16.11 16.02 -7.54
N ALA A 422 -17.06 15.72 -6.65
CA ALA A 422 -18.49 15.80 -6.96
C ALA A 422 -18.90 17.23 -7.36
N LEU A 423 -18.48 18.24 -6.59
CA LEU A 423 -18.79 19.64 -6.88
C LEU A 423 -18.14 20.12 -8.17
N ARG A 424 -16.89 19.71 -8.44
CA ARG A 424 -16.21 19.99 -9.71
C ARG A 424 -16.95 19.38 -10.89
N ALA A 425 -17.40 18.13 -10.76
CA ALA A 425 -18.19 17.45 -11.79
C ALA A 425 -19.52 18.18 -12.04
N THR A 426 -20.23 18.59 -10.98
CA THR A 426 -21.48 19.37 -11.07
C THR A 426 -21.26 20.70 -11.76
N LYS A 427 -20.24 21.47 -11.36
CA LYS A 427 -19.89 22.75 -11.99
C LYS A 427 -19.60 22.59 -13.48
N LYS A 428 -18.95 21.48 -13.86
CA LYS A 428 -18.59 21.20 -15.26
C LYS A 428 -19.79 20.78 -16.11
N CYS A 429 -20.70 19.99 -15.56
CA CYS A 429 -21.80 19.38 -16.31
C CYS A 429 -23.13 20.14 -16.23
N SER A 430 -23.29 21.04 -15.25
CA SER A 430 -24.54 21.75 -14.94
C SER A 430 -24.25 23.24 -14.67
N SER A 431 -24.80 23.82 -13.60
CA SER A 431 -24.78 25.25 -13.28
C SER A 431 -24.20 25.55 -11.89
N ASN A 432 -23.94 26.84 -11.61
CA ASN A 432 -23.51 27.30 -10.29
C ASN A 432 -24.57 27.04 -9.20
N GLU A 433 -25.85 27.09 -9.55
CA GLU A 433 -26.96 26.81 -8.62
C GLU A 433 -26.95 25.34 -8.19
N ALA A 434 -26.75 24.43 -9.16
CA ALA A 434 -26.64 22.99 -8.90
C ALA A 434 -25.45 22.65 -7.99
N VAL A 435 -24.35 23.40 -8.06
CA VAL A 435 -23.19 23.22 -7.17
C VAL A 435 -23.55 23.53 -5.72
N LEU A 436 -24.30 24.61 -5.48
CA LEU A 436 -24.74 24.99 -4.13
C LEU A 436 -25.74 23.97 -3.56
N GLU A 437 -26.67 23.48 -4.38
CA GLU A 437 -27.60 22.42 -4.00
C GLU A 437 -26.87 21.11 -3.67
N THR A 438 -25.92 20.70 -4.52
CA THR A 438 -25.10 19.50 -4.30
C THR A 438 -24.25 19.63 -3.03
N PHE A 439 -23.73 20.83 -2.74
CA PHE A 439 -22.98 21.08 -1.51
C PHE A 439 -23.87 20.99 -0.27
N GLY A 440 -25.06 21.60 -0.30
CA GLY A 440 -26.02 21.54 0.81
C GLY A 440 -26.49 20.12 1.12
N THR A 441 -26.74 19.31 0.09
CA THR A 441 -27.13 17.90 0.26
C THR A 441 -25.98 17.03 0.77
N LEU A 442 -24.77 17.18 0.23
CA LEU A 442 -23.59 16.46 0.74
C LEU A 442 -23.24 16.85 2.19
N ALA A 443 -23.53 18.09 2.59
CA ALA A 443 -23.28 18.56 3.94
C ALA A 443 -24.07 17.79 5.01
N GLN A 444 -25.23 17.24 4.64
CA GLN A 444 -26.08 16.48 5.56
C GLN A 444 -25.55 15.07 5.82
N CYS A 445 -24.68 14.52 4.96
CA CYS A 445 -24.27 13.12 5.00
C CYS A 445 -22.75 12.87 4.95
N TRP A 446 -21.91 13.91 4.96
CA TRP A 446 -20.45 13.75 4.91
C TRP A 446 -19.81 13.40 6.27
N ASP A 447 -18.60 12.83 6.27
CA ASP A 447 -17.89 12.41 7.50
C ASP A 447 -16.74 13.37 7.86
N ILE A 448 -16.91 14.67 7.57
CA ILE A 448 -15.84 15.69 7.61
C ILE A 448 -15.87 16.47 8.92
N LYS A 449 -14.74 16.45 9.64
CA LYS A 449 -14.56 17.16 10.93
C LYS A 449 -14.62 18.69 10.75
N GLY A 450 -15.15 19.40 11.76
CA GLY A 450 -15.44 20.84 11.74
C GLY A 450 -14.31 21.75 11.22
N GLU A 451 -13.06 21.54 11.64
CA GLU A 451 -11.91 22.35 11.18
C GLU A 451 -11.69 22.31 9.66
N ARG A 452 -12.06 21.20 9.00
CA ARG A 452 -11.93 21.04 7.54
C ARG A 452 -13.13 21.56 6.76
N GLN A 453 -14.21 21.93 7.44
CA GLN A 453 -15.41 22.48 6.80
C GLN A 453 -15.15 23.92 6.31
N GLN A 454 -14.42 24.73 7.08
CA GLN A 454 -14.00 26.09 6.65
C GLN A 454 -13.17 26.04 5.36
N PHE A 455 -12.25 25.07 5.26
CA PHE A 455 -11.46 24.84 4.05
C PHE A 455 -12.33 24.44 2.85
N LEU A 456 -13.40 23.66 3.07
CA LEU A 456 -14.33 23.31 2.00
C LEU A 456 -15.12 24.51 1.50
N HIS A 457 -15.63 25.36 2.37
CA HIS A 457 -16.34 26.58 1.95
C HIS A 457 -15.47 27.46 1.05
N ALA A 458 -14.19 27.64 1.40
CA ALA A 458 -13.23 28.36 0.56
C ALA A 458 -13.00 27.67 -0.81
N ILE A 459 -12.99 26.33 -0.86
CA ILE A 459 -12.90 25.60 -2.13
C ILE A 459 -14.17 25.79 -2.97
N VAL A 460 -15.36 25.76 -2.37
CA VAL A 460 -16.61 25.98 -3.10
C VAL A 460 -16.62 27.35 -3.76
N GLU A 461 -16.22 28.39 -3.03
CA GLU A 461 -16.07 29.73 -3.58
C GLU A 461 -15.09 29.76 -4.76
N ASN A 462 -13.95 29.06 -4.65
CA ASN A 462 -12.99 28.95 -5.75
C ASN A 462 -13.55 28.20 -6.97
N ILE A 463 -14.33 27.13 -6.76
CA ILE A 463 -15.00 26.39 -7.83
C ILE A 463 -16.04 27.29 -8.54
N LEU A 464 -16.81 28.07 -7.78
CA LEU A 464 -17.82 28.97 -8.34
C LEU A 464 -17.20 30.13 -9.14
N GLN A 465 -16.04 30.62 -8.71
CA GLN A 465 -15.29 31.71 -9.35
C GLN A 465 -14.35 31.24 -10.48
N ASP A 466 -14.35 29.95 -10.83
CA ASP A 466 -13.44 29.34 -11.83
C ASP A 466 -11.95 29.58 -11.54
N LYS A 467 -11.60 29.87 -10.28
CA LYS A 467 -10.21 30.06 -9.79
C LYS A 467 -9.56 28.76 -9.35
N ASP A 468 -10.17 27.63 -9.68
CA ASP A 468 -9.75 26.33 -9.18
C ASP A 468 -8.37 25.96 -9.77
N ASN A 469 -7.37 25.84 -8.90
CA ASN A 469 -6.01 25.52 -9.29
C ASN A 469 -5.96 24.12 -9.90
N LYS A 470 -5.67 24.05 -11.22
CA LYS A 470 -5.45 22.80 -11.98
C LYS A 470 -4.27 21.96 -11.47
N SER A 471 -3.50 22.45 -10.50
CA SER A 471 -2.26 21.84 -9.99
C SER A 471 -2.43 20.63 -9.06
N MET A 472 -3.66 20.17 -8.80
CA MET A 472 -3.94 19.00 -7.94
C MET A 472 -4.54 17.79 -8.69
N LEU A 473 -4.06 17.53 -9.92
CA LEU A 473 -4.42 16.34 -10.73
C LEU A 473 -3.64 15.07 -10.35
#